data_AF-A0A966BV40-F1
#
_entry.id   AF-A0A966BV40-F1
#
_cell.length_a   1.000
_cell.length_b   1.000
_cell.length_c   1.000
_cell.angle_alpha   90.00
_cell.angle_beta   90.00
_cell.angle_gamma   90.00
#
_symmetry.space_group_name_H-M   'P 1'
#
loop_
_entity.id
_entity.type
_entity.pdbx_description
1 polymer ?
#
loop_
_entity_poly.entity_id
_entity_poly.type
_entity_poly.pdbx_seq_one_letter_code
_entity_poly.pdbx_strand_id
1 'polypeptide(L)'
;IPRTGVRFIPVLQTPEDEVLQDTTAIIDTLEPRFPEHGVYPDGPCQHLAALLLELYGDEWLLMPAMHYRWNYPESNQPFIFQQFGDMAFPWLPKFARRMLGHRIGKRFQGFVPRLGIDPETIPAIESSFNGLLAELNAHFSGHEFLFGDRPSIGDFGMIGPFYAHLYRDPYPGCLIREQAPAVAGWIQRMLSAEPANGKFLPDDRIPETLWPVLARMVREQLPVLIETERALAGWHREHPECDEVPRVLGEHRFELEGLTGHRVVLPHSMWRWQRPRDYYQSLTGQSRPAAQQMADKLRLRLALSVRPRVRLTRRDNRFVI
;
A
#
# COMPACT_ATOMS: atom_id res chain seq x y z
N ILE A 1 -7.13 24.68 -7.84
CA ILE A 1 -7.17 23.23 -7.54
C ILE A 1 -6.85 22.55 -8.86
N PRO A 2 -6.02 21.49 -8.92
CA PRO A 2 -5.82 20.79 -10.19
C PRO A 2 -7.18 20.36 -10.75
N ARG A 3 -7.29 20.15 -12.07
CA ARG A 3 -8.53 19.67 -12.71
C ARG A 3 -9.11 18.40 -12.07
N THR A 4 -8.32 17.69 -11.28
CA THR A 4 -8.73 16.53 -10.49
C THR A 4 -9.76 16.82 -9.39
N GLY A 5 -10.01 18.09 -9.02
CA GLY A 5 -10.91 18.43 -7.91
C GLY A 5 -10.36 18.10 -6.51
N VAL A 6 -9.16 17.54 -6.44
CA VAL A 6 -8.47 17.12 -5.21
C VAL A 6 -7.01 17.60 -5.20
N ARG A 7 -6.36 17.62 -4.02
CA ARG A 7 -4.95 18.04 -3.87
C ARG A 7 -4.06 16.86 -3.51
N PHE A 8 -4.09 15.82 -4.35
CA PHE A 8 -3.31 14.59 -4.16
C PHE A 8 -2.44 14.31 -5.37
N ILE A 9 -1.31 13.67 -5.12
CA ILE A 9 -0.42 13.10 -6.12
C ILE A 9 -0.45 11.56 -5.99
N PRO A 10 -0.15 10.80 -7.05
CA PRO A 10 0.15 11.27 -8.40
C PRO A 10 -1.11 11.69 -9.18
N VAL A 11 -0.89 12.48 -10.23
CA VAL A 11 -1.88 12.88 -11.24
C VAL A 11 -1.27 12.62 -12.61
N LEU A 12 -2.03 11.97 -13.49
CA LEU A 12 -1.69 11.78 -14.90
C LEU A 12 -2.68 12.57 -15.75
N GLN A 13 -2.17 13.35 -16.70
CA GLN A 13 -2.97 13.95 -17.76
C GLN A 13 -2.63 13.25 -19.06
N THR A 14 -3.62 12.70 -19.74
CA THR A 14 -3.44 12.01 -21.03
C THR A 14 -3.39 13.02 -22.19
N PRO A 15 -2.86 12.63 -23.37
CA PRO A 15 -2.96 13.45 -24.58
C PRO A 15 -4.40 13.80 -24.99
N GLU A 16 -5.36 12.93 -24.65
CA GLU A 16 -6.81 13.12 -24.86
C GLU A 16 -7.46 14.02 -23.78
N ASP A 17 -6.65 14.64 -22.94
CA ASP A 17 -7.06 15.59 -21.91
C ASP A 17 -7.86 14.98 -20.74
N GLU A 18 -7.77 13.66 -20.56
CA GLU A 18 -8.27 12.97 -19.37
C GLU A 18 -7.33 13.23 -18.19
N VAL A 19 -7.89 13.41 -17.00
CA VAL A 19 -7.10 13.66 -15.79
C VAL A 19 -7.40 12.59 -14.74
N LEU A 20 -6.42 11.72 -14.52
CA LEU A 20 -6.51 10.58 -13.61
C LEU A 20 -5.71 10.89 -12.34
N GLN A 21 -6.25 10.52 -11.17
CA GLN A 21 -5.57 10.66 -9.90
C GLN A 21 -5.59 9.35 -9.14
N ASP A 22 -4.56 9.12 -8.33
CA ASP A 22 -4.30 7.88 -7.57
C ASP A 22 -3.71 6.76 -8.45
N THR A 23 -2.67 6.13 -7.91
CA THR A 23 -1.78 5.20 -8.61
C THR A 23 -2.56 4.05 -9.21
N THR A 24 -3.47 3.46 -8.45
CA THR A 24 -4.28 2.34 -8.92
C THR A 24 -5.21 2.74 -10.03
N ALA A 25 -5.92 3.87 -9.92
CA ALA A 25 -6.80 4.28 -11.02
C ALA A 25 -6.01 4.61 -12.29
N ILE A 26 -4.79 5.13 -12.15
CA ILE A 26 -3.88 5.32 -13.29
C ILE A 26 -3.53 3.95 -13.90
N ILE A 27 -3.07 2.99 -13.09
CA ILE A 27 -2.72 1.64 -13.57
C ILE A 27 -3.92 0.98 -14.25
N ASP A 28 -5.07 0.91 -13.58
CA ASP A 28 -6.29 0.27 -14.12
C ASP A 28 -6.76 0.90 -15.44
N THR A 29 -6.52 2.20 -15.64
CA THR A 29 -6.91 2.90 -16.86
C THR A 29 -5.92 2.65 -18.01
N LEU A 30 -4.63 2.52 -17.70
CA LEU A 30 -3.57 2.32 -18.68
C LEU A 30 -3.40 0.85 -19.08
N GLU A 31 -3.62 -0.09 -18.17
CA GLU A 31 -3.41 -1.53 -18.40
C GLU A 31 -4.19 -2.08 -19.62
N PRO A 32 -5.48 -1.75 -19.81
CA PRO A 32 -6.20 -2.15 -21.04
C PRO A 32 -5.72 -1.44 -22.31
N ARG A 33 -5.06 -0.28 -22.19
CA ARG A 33 -4.54 0.52 -23.32
C ARG A 33 -3.16 0.05 -23.77
N PHE A 34 -2.40 -0.60 -22.88
CA PHE A 34 -1.02 -1.07 -23.11
C PHE A 34 -0.80 -2.50 -22.59
N PRO A 35 -1.48 -3.50 -23.18
CA PRO A 35 -1.55 -4.86 -22.62
C PRO A 35 -0.24 -5.67 -22.75
N GLU A 36 0.73 -5.22 -23.55
CA GLU A 36 1.94 -5.99 -23.87
C GLU A 36 2.81 -6.29 -22.63
N HIS A 37 2.70 -5.46 -21.59
CA HIS A 37 3.47 -5.57 -20.36
C HIS A 37 2.59 -5.47 -19.12
N GLY A 38 1.46 -6.18 -19.10
CA GLY A 38 0.54 -6.15 -17.97
C GLY A 38 1.19 -6.47 -16.62
N VAL A 39 0.76 -5.77 -15.56
CA VAL A 39 1.30 -5.95 -14.21
C VAL A 39 0.56 -7.03 -13.41
N TYR A 40 -0.48 -7.63 -13.99
CA TYR A 40 -1.26 -8.67 -13.34
C TYR A 40 -0.76 -10.06 -13.76
N PRO A 41 -0.45 -10.96 -12.81
CA PRO A 41 -0.20 -12.35 -13.13
C PRO A 41 -1.40 -13.00 -13.84
N ASP A 42 -1.13 -13.89 -14.79
CA ASP A 42 -2.17 -14.57 -15.59
C ASP A 42 -2.96 -15.59 -14.76
N GLY A 43 -2.28 -16.25 -13.83
CA GLY A 43 -2.84 -17.30 -13.01
C GLY A 43 -3.74 -16.77 -11.87
N PRO A 44 -4.86 -17.46 -11.56
CA PRO A 44 -5.81 -16.99 -10.57
C PRO A 44 -5.25 -16.79 -9.15
N CYS A 45 -4.31 -17.62 -8.72
CA CYS A 45 -3.74 -17.54 -7.38
C CYS A 45 -2.72 -16.42 -7.28
N GLN A 46 -1.77 -16.32 -8.21
CA GLN A 46 -0.78 -15.25 -8.24
C GLN A 46 -1.45 -13.88 -8.42
N HIS A 47 -2.48 -13.78 -9.26
CA HIS A 47 -3.22 -12.52 -9.42
C HIS A 47 -3.90 -12.12 -8.11
N LEU A 48 -4.61 -13.04 -7.46
CA LEU A 48 -5.26 -12.76 -6.18
C LEU A 48 -4.24 -12.36 -5.12
N ALA A 49 -3.11 -13.06 -5.05
CA ALA A 49 -2.01 -12.74 -4.14
C ALA A 49 -1.41 -11.35 -4.43
N ALA A 50 -1.24 -11.00 -5.70
CA ALA A 50 -0.72 -9.69 -6.11
C ALA A 50 -1.67 -8.55 -5.69
N LEU A 51 -2.99 -8.70 -5.88
CA LEU A 51 -3.98 -7.72 -5.41
C LEU A 51 -4.01 -7.59 -3.87
N LEU A 52 -3.82 -8.70 -3.16
CA LEU A 52 -3.70 -8.68 -1.69
C LEU A 52 -2.44 -7.91 -1.25
N LEU A 53 -1.29 -8.15 -1.90
CA LEU A 53 -0.04 -7.45 -1.59
C LEU A 53 -0.07 -5.98 -2.02
N GLU A 54 -0.77 -5.65 -3.12
CA GLU A 54 -1.04 -4.27 -3.54
C GLU A 54 -1.78 -3.51 -2.42
N LEU A 55 -2.85 -4.10 -1.88
CA LEU A 55 -3.61 -3.56 -0.75
C LEU A 55 -2.78 -3.45 0.52
N TYR A 56 -1.91 -4.42 0.79
CA TYR A 56 -1.04 -4.40 1.96
C TYR A 56 -0.04 -3.24 1.91
N GLY A 57 0.60 -3.07 0.76
CA GLY A 57 1.55 -1.98 0.51
C GLY A 57 0.91 -0.61 0.68
N ASP A 58 -0.23 -0.38 0.03
CA ASP A 58 -0.85 0.95 0.01
C ASP A 58 -1.46 1.35 1.36
N GLU A 59 -2.11 0.42 2.06
CA GLU A 59 -2.96 0.78 3.22
C GLU A 59 -2.33 0.43 4.59
N TRP A 60 -1.52 -0.64 4.66
CA TRP A 60 -0.93 -1.09 5.93
C TRP A 60 0.48 -0.57 6.13
N LEU A 61 1.34 -0.71 5.11
CA LEU A 61 2.76 -0.35 5.23
C LEU A 61 3.00 1.16 5.38
N LEU A 62 1.97 1.99 5.23
CA LEU A 62 1.99 3.40 5.63
C LEU A 62 2.35 3.55 7.12
N MET A 63 1.91 2.66 7.99
CA MET A 63 2.16 2.73 9.44
C MET A 63 3.66 2.63 9.76
N PRO A 64 4.38 1.53 9.41
CA PRO A 64 5.83 1.48 9.64
C PRO A 64 6.59 2.56 8.84
N ALA A 65 6.17 2.88 7.61
CA ALA A 65 6.80 3.94 6.81
C ALA A 65 6.78 5.30 7.52
N MET A 66 5.64 5.69 8.10
CA MET A 66 5.53 6.95 8.82
C MET A 66 6.23 6.92 10.18
N HIS A 67 6.21 5.77 10.86
CA HIS A 67 6.94 5.60 12.11
C HIS A 67 8.45 5.82 11.90
N TYR A 68 9.08 5.03 11.04
CA TYR A 68 10.52 5.12 10.81
C TYR A 68 10.94 6.48 10.26
N ARG A 69 10.09 7.13 9.44
CA ARG A 69 10.34 8.48 8.94
C ARG A 69 10.41 9.51 10.06
N TRP A 70 9.45 9.52 10.98
CA TRP A 70 9.21 10.65 11.88
C TRP A 70 9.67 10.47 13.32
N ASN A 71 9.89 9.23 13.77
CA ASN A 71 10.30 8.93 15.15
C ASN A 71 11.81 8.75 15.35
N TYR A 72 12.60 8.94 14.28
CA TYR A 72 14.07 8.94 14.31
C TYR A 72 14.65 10.30 13.89
N PRO A 73 14.38 11.37 14.66
CA PRO A 73 14.59 12.73 14.20
C PRO A 73 16.08 13.09 14.01
N GLU A 74 16.97 12.54 14.84
CA GLU A 74 18.41 12.81 14.79
C GLU A 74 19.01 12.40 13.44
N SER A 75 18.62 11.22 12.94
CA SER A 75 19.06 10.69 11.66
C SER A 75 18.28 11.28 10.48
N ASN A 76 16.96 11.44 10.61
CA ASN A 76 16.10 11.67 9.44
C ASN A 76 15.72 13.13 9.20
N GLN A 77 15.54 13.97 10.23
CA GLN A 77 15.03 15.33 10.03
C GLN A 77 15.86 16.20 9.08
N PRO A 78 17.22 16.19 9.15
CA PRO A 78 18.03 16.97 8.22
C PRO A 78 17.72 16.61 6.76
N PHE A 79 17.62 15.32 6.46
CA PHE A 79 17.27 14.81 5.13
C PHE A 79 15.84 15.18 4.75
N ILE A 80 14.85 14.88 5.60
CA ILE A 80 13.42 15.08 5.30
C ILE A 80 13.11 16.54 4.99
N PHE A 81 13.55 17.47 5.84
CA PHE A 81 13.25 18.89 5.66
C PHE A 81 13.97 19.50 4.47
N GLN A 82 15.17 19.00 4.15
CA GLN A 82 15.82 19.36 2.90
C GLN A 82 15.00 18.88 1.70
N GLN A 83 14.56 17.62 1.67
CA GLN A 83 13.76 17.07 0.56
C GLN A 83 12.44 17.82 0.37
N PHE A 84 11.72 18.15 1.45
CA PHE A 84 10.52 18.99 1.35
C PHE A 84 10.82 20.37 0.76
N GLY A 85 11.93 20.99 1.15
CA GLY A 85 12.37 22.29 0.63
C GLY A 85 12.76 22.23 -0.85
N ASP A 86 13.53 21.21 -1.25
CA ASP A 86 13.98 20.99 -2.62
C ASP A 86 12.80 20.68 -3.56
N MET A 87 11.81 19.91 -3.10
CA MET A 87 10.61 19.61 -3.88
C MET A 87 9.65 20.80 -4.00
N ALA A 88 9.36 21.48 -2.89
CA ALA A 88 8.34 22.53 -2.88
C ALA A 88 8.85 23.87 -3.40
N PHE A 89 10.16 24.16 -3.27
CA PHE A 89 10.75 25.45 -3.59
C PHE A 89 12.11 25.33 -4.32
N PRO A 90 12.22 24.55 -5.41
CA PRO A 90 13.49 24.31 -6.11
C PRO A 90 14.15 25.59 -6.65
N TRP A 91 13.40 26.68 -6.81
CA TRP A 91 13.92 27.98 -7.27
C TRP A 91 14.51 28.86 -6.18
N LEU A 92 14.35 28.53 -4.89
CA LEU A 92 14.88 29.35 -3.78
C LEU A 92 16.33 29.01 -3.42
N PRO A 93 17.07 29.87 -2.71
CA PRO A 93 18.36 29.50 -2.12
C PRO A 93 18.24 28.39 -1.06
N LYS A 94 19.28 27.58 -0.89
CA LYS A 94 19.29 26.40 0.02
C LYS A 94 18.82 26.70 1.45
N PHE A 95 19.24 27.82 2.04
CA PHE A 95 18.85 28.19 3.40
C PHE A 95 17.33 28.44 3.52
N ALA A 96 16.73 29.09 2.51
CA ALA A 96 15.30 29.37 2.46
C ALA A 96 14.49 28.08 2.23
N ARG A 97 14.97 27.18 1.36
CA ARG A 97 14.38 25.85 1.16
C ARG A 97 14.29 25.06 2.45
N ARG A 98 15.39 24.98 3.22
CA ARG A 98 15.43 24.24 4.49
C ARG A 98 14.43 24.80 5.51
N MET A 99 14.35 26.12 5.63
CA MET A 99 13.42 26.78 6.58
C MET A 99 11.95 26.55 6.19
N LEU A 100 11.61 26.68 4.91
CA LEU A 100 10.23 26.44 4.45
C LEU A 100 9.86 24.95 4.43
N GLY A 101 10.82 24.08 4.06
CA GLY A 101 10.69 22.62 4.11
C GLY A 101 10.40 22.12 5.53
N HIS A 102 11.01 22.73 6.55
CA HIS A 102 10.71 22.45 7.96
C HIS A 102 9.24 22.71 8.31
N ARG A 103 8.67 23.84 7.86
CA ARG A 103 7.26 24.18 8.12
C ARG A 103 6.31 23.18 7.47
N ILE A 104 6.58 22.78 6.23
CA ILE A 104 5.78 21.77 5.52
C ILE A 104 5.93 20.41 6.21
N GLY A 105 7.16 19.98 6.48
CA GLY A 105 7.46 18.69 7.09
C GLY A 105 6.80 18.53 8.46
N LYS A 106 6.85 19.55 9.34
CA LYS A 106 6.18 19.52 10.65
C LYS A 106 4.66 19.30 10.54
N ARG A 107 4.01 19.83 9.50
CA ARG A 107 2.58 19.58 9.27
C ARG A 107 2.33 18.10 8.98
N PHE A 108 3.18 17.46 8.19
CA PHE A 108 3.08 16.02 7.90
C PHE A 108 3.38 15.15 9.13
N GLN A 109 4.36 15.54 9.94
CA GLN A 109 4.67 14.87 11.21
C GLN A 109 3.46 14.84 12.16
N GLY A 110 2.62 15.89 12.16
CA GLY A 110 1.41 15.95 12.99
C GLY A 110 0.33 14.92 12.65
N PHE A 111 0.42 14.21 11.52
CA PHE A 111 -0.51 13.13 11.17
C PHE A 111 -0.11 11.76 11.75
N VAL A 112 1.11 11.62 12.27
CA VAL A 112 1.64 10.34 12.77
C VAL A 112 0.74 9.70 13.85
N PRO A 113 0.28 10.43 14.89
CA PRO A 113 -0.59 9.84 15.92
C PRO A 113 -1.92 9.32 15.37
N ARG A 114 -2.47 9.96 14.33
CA ARG A 114 -3.73 9.52 13.71
C ARG A 114 -3.62 8.16 13.03
N LEU A 115 -2.40 7.74 12.68
CA LEU A 115 -2.13 6.42 12.11
C LEU A 115 -1.99 5.35 13.18
N GLY A 116 -2.15 5.70 14.47
CA GLY A 116 -1.95 4.80 15.59
C GLY A 116 -0.50 4.57 15.94
N ILE A 117 0.33 5.60 15.76
CA ILE A 117 1.77 5.59 16.03
C ILE A 117 2.04 6.49 17.23
N ASP A 118 2.45 5.88 18.34
CA ASP A 118 2.74 6.52 19.62
C ASP A 118 3.82 5.71 20.38
N PRO A 119 4.37 6.21 21.50
CA PRO A 119 5.41 5.50 22.24
C PRO A 119 5.05 4.08 22.70
N GLU A 120 3.77 3.77 22.88
CA GLU A 120 3.31 2.45 23.31
C GLU A 120 3.27 1.46 22.15
N THR A 121 2.80 1.91 20.98
CA THR A 121 2.65 1.10 19.76
C THR A 121 3.95 0.90 18.99
N ILE A 122 4.92 1.81 19.12
CA ILE A 122 6.21 1.77 18.39
C ILE A 122 6.93 0.42 18.48
N PRO A 123 7.14 -0.19 19.67
CA PRO A 123 7.82 -1.48 19.75
C PRO A 123 7.13 -2.59 18.95
N ALA A 124 5.80 -2.60 18.90
CA ALA A 124 5.02 -3.56 18.12
C ALA A 124 5.15 -3.30 16.61
N ILE A 125 5.15 -2.03 16.19
CA ILE A 125 5.37 -1.61 14.79
C ILE A 125 6.75 -2.08 14.31
N GLU A 126 7.79 -1.85 15.11
CA GLU A 126 9.15 -2.26 14.77
C GLU A 126 9.30 -3.78 14.75
N SER A 127 8.70 -4.49 15.70
CA SER A 127 8.71 -5.95 15.74
C SER A 127 8.03 -6.57 14.50
N SER A 128 6.84 -6.07 14.14
CA SER A 128 6.14 -6.50 12.93
C SER A 128 6.94 -6.20 11.66
N PHE A 129 7.49 -4.98 11.56
CA PHE A 129 8.26 -4.58 10.38
C PHE A 129 9.56 -5.37 10.21
N ASN A 130 10.29 -5.62 11.29
CA ASN A 130 11.50 -6.45 11.24
C ASN A 130 11.15 -7.91 10.86
N GLY A 131 10.02 -8.42 11.33
CA GLY A 131 9.49 -9.72 10.89
C GLY A 131 9.18 -9.74 9.39
N LEU A 132 8.49 -8.71 8.88
CA LEU A 132 8.22 -8.55 7.45
C LEU A 132 9.52 -8.45 6.63
N LEU A 133 10.52 -7.69 7.10
CA LEU A 133 11.82 -7.58 6.44
C LEU A 133 12.52 -8.92 6.35
N ALA A 134 12.50 -9.73 7.40
CA ALA A 134 13.09 -11.07 7.37
C ALA A 134 12.37 -11.99 6.35
N GLU A 135 11.03 -11.96 6.33
CA GLU A 135 10.21 -12.74 5.40
C GLU A 135 10.47 -12.32 3.93
N LEU A 136 10.47 -11.03 3.65
CA LEU A 136 10.76 -10.50 2.30
C LEU A 136 12.22 -10.72 1.90
N ASN A 137 13.17 -10.62 2.83
CA ASN A 137 14.57 -10.89 2.54
C ASN A 137 14.79 -12.36 2.18
N ALA A 138 14.13 -13.29 2.88
CA ALA A 138 14.14 -14.70 2.52
C ALA A 138 13.54 -14.93 1.12
N HIS A 139 12.46 -14.23 0.79
CA HIS A 139 11.85 -14.31 -0.55
C HIS A 139 12.78 -13.76 -1.65
N PHE A 140 13.24 -12.51 -1.53
CA PHE A 140 14.07 -11.86 -2.55
C PHE A 140 15.51 -12.40 -2.63
N SER A 141 15.91 -13.27 -1.70
CA SER A 141 17.16 -14.02 -1.82
C SER A 141 17.09 -15.10 -2.91
N GLY A 142 15.89 -15.55 -3.27
CA GLY A 142 15.67 -16.57 -4.31
C GLY A 142 14.85 -16.08 -5.51
N HIS A 143 14.27 -14.88 -5.45
CA HIS A 143 13.39 -14.33 -6.48
C HIS A 143 13.72 -12.87 -6.77
N GLU A 144 13.62 -12.44 -8.03
CA GLU A 144 13.89 -11.05 -8.40
C GLU A 144 12.73 -10.12 -7.98
N PHE A 145 11.50 -10.59 -8.15
CA PHE A 145 10.23 -9.93 -7.80
C PHE A 145 9.28 -10.93 -7.14
N LEU A 146 8.14 -10.46 -6.61
CA LEU A 146 7.21 -11.29 -5.83
C LEU A 146 6.81 -12.60 -6.54
N PHE A 147 6.56 -12.53 -7.84
CA PHE A 147 6.06 -13.67 -8.61
C PHE A 147 6.96 -14.04 -9.80
N GLY A 148 8.28 -13.81 -9.71
CA GLY A 148 9.23 -14.27 -10.73
C GLY A 148 10.21 -13.19 -11.17
N ASP A 149 10.40 -13.09 -12.49
CA ASP A 149 11.47 -12.31 -13.13
C ASP A 149 10.97 -10.93 -13.63
N ARG A 150 9.73 -10.56 -13.30
CA ARG A 150 9.14 -9.25 -13.59
C ARG A 150 8.25 -8.77 -12.45
N PRO A 151 8.10 -7.45 -12.25
CA PRO A 151 7.25 -6.90 -11.21
C PRO A 151 5.78 -7.13 -11.53
N SER A 152 5.02 -7.42 -10.48
CA SER A 152 3.56 -7.49 -10.48
C SER A 152 2.96 -6.23 -9.85
N ILE A 153 1.63 -6.12 -9.90
CA ILE A 153 0.88 -5.08 -9.18
C ILE A 153 1.17 -5.08 -7.66
N GLY A 154 1.49 -6.25 -7.09
CA GLY A 154 1.93 -6.36 -5.69
C GLY A 154 3.27 -5.66 -5.45
N ASP A 155 4.22 -5.79 -6.38
CA ASP A 155 5.52 -5.12 -6.29
C ASP A 155 5.34 -3.61 -6.37
N PHE A 156 4.47 -3.14 -7.28
CA PHE A 156 4.15 -1.72 -7.44
C PHE A 156 3.41 -1.11 -6.24
N GLY A 157 2.55 -1.87 -5.55
CA GLY A 157 1.93 -1.41 -4.30
C GLY A 157 2.93 -1.34 -3.14
N MET A 158 3.83 -2.33 -3.04
CA MET A 158 4.80 -2.37 -1.94
C MET A 158 5.95 -1.36 -2.13
N ILE A 159 6.40 -1.10 -3.36
CA ILE A 159 7.57 -0.23 -3.57
C ILE A 159 7.34 1.21 -3.10
N GLY A 160 6.09 1.71 -3.09
CA GLY A 160 5.74 3.06 -2.64
C GLY A 160 6.31 3.40 -1.25
N PRO A 161 5.82 2.75 -0.17
CA PRO A 161 6.35 2.95 1.18
C PRO A 161 7.82 2.50 1.32
N PHE A 162 8.21 1.40 0.69
CA PHE A 162 9.57 0.84 0.80
C PHE A 162 10.61 1.81 0.26
N TYR A 163 10.45 2.32 -0.96
CA TYR A 163 11.39 3.25 -1.53
C TYR A 163 11.31 4.63 -0.85
N ALA A 164 10.13 5.24 -0.84
CA ALA A 164 10.00 6.66 -0.52
C ALA A 164 10.34 7.00 0.94
N HIS A 165 10.08 6.08 1.87
CA HIS A 165 10.16 6.34 3.31
C HIS A 165 11.04 5.35 4.05
N LEU A 166 11.07 4.08 3.66
CA LEU A 166 11.86 3.08 4.37
C LEU A 166 13.29 2.95 3.83
N TYR A 167 13.55 3.25 2.56
CA TYR A 167 14.88 3.09 1.97
C TYR A 167 15.64 4.40 1.76
N ARG A 168 14.93 5.45 1.33
CA ARG A 168 15.51 6.78 1.11
C ARG A 168 15.85 7.50 2.41
N ASP A 169 15.05 7.33 3.46
CA ASP A 169 15.31 7.99 4.74
C ASP A 169 16.53 7.35 5.43
N PRO A 170 17.44 8.15 6.05
CA PRO A 170 18.73 7.65 6.54
C PRO A 170 18.65 6.46 7.49
N TYR A 171 17.82 6.54 8.53
CA TYR A 171 17.72 5.49 9.55
C TYR A 171 17.17 4.16 9.00
N PRO A 172 15.94 4.10 8.46
CA PRO A 172 15.40 2.83 7.97
C PRO A 172 16.15 2.32 6.75
N GLY A 173 16.74 3.22 5.94
CA GLY A 173 17.59 2.81 4.82
C GLY A 173 18.84 2.07 5.27
N CYS A 174 19.45 2.49 6.38
CA CYS A 174 20.58 1.78 6.98
C CYS A 174 20.14 0.40 7.47
N LEU A 175 19.04 0.35 8.21
CA LEU A 175 18.45 -0.88 8.74
C LEU A 175 18.14 -1.90 7.63
N ILE A 176 17.50 -1.48 6.53
CA ILE A 176 17.23 -2.38 5.39
C ILE A 176 18.53 -2.88 4.75
N ARG A 177 19.53 -2.01 4.53
CA ARG A 177 20.80 -2.42 3.90
C ARG A 177 21.58 -3.41 4.76
N GLU A 178 21.52 -3.28 6.08
CA GLU A 178 22.23 -4.14 7.02
C GLU A 178 21.50 -5.47 7.27
N GLN A 179 20.18 -5.43 7.47
CA GLN A 179 19.41 -6.59 7.94
C GLN A 179 18.70 -7.33 6.80
N ALA A 180 18.40 -6.66 5.69
CA ALA A 180 17.61 -7.19 4.58
C ALA A 180 18.22 -6.82 3.21
N PRO A 181 19.48 -7.22 2.92
CA PRO A 181 20.17 -6.82 1.69
C PRO A 181 19.47 -7.29 0.41
N ALA A 182 18.73 -8.40 0.42
CA ALA A 182 17.96 -8.85 -0.73
C ALA A 182 16.74 -7.94 -1.00
N VAL A 183 16.11 -7.40 0.07
CA VAL A 183 15.08 -6.35 -0.05
C VAL A 183 15.69 -5.09 -0.64
N ALA A 184 16.88 -4.67 -0.17
CA ALA A 184 17.59 -3.54 -0.78
C ALA A 184 17.85 -3.76 -2.29
N GLY A 185 18.24 -4.98 -2.68
CA GLY A 185 18.40 -5.38 -4.09
C GLY A 185 17.11 -5.29 -4.89
N TRP A 186 15.98 -5.77 -4.36
CA TRP A 186 14.66 -5.63 -4.99
C TRP A 186 14.26 -4.17 -5.16
N ILE A 187 14.48 -3.31 -4.15
CA ILE A 187 14.21 -1.88 -4.26
C ILE A 187 15.03 -1.26 -5.40
N GLN A 188 16.32 -1.59 -5.52
CA GLN A 188 17.16 -1.09 -6.61
C GLN A 188 16.67 -1.57 -7.99
N ARG A 189 16.25 -2.84 -8.12
CA ARG A 189 15.66 -3.35 -9.36
C ARG A 189 14.38 -2.60 -9.74
N MET A 190 13.49 -2.34 -8.78
CA MET A 190 12.26 -1.58 -9.01
C MET A 190 12.50 -0.13 -9.46
N LEU A 191 13.68 0.43 -9.19
CA LEU A 191 14.08 1.77 -9.63
C LEU A 191 14.80 1.78 -10.98
N SER A 192 15.12 0.62 -11.52
CA SER A 192 15.77 0.52 -12.82
C SER A 192 14.86 1.07 -13.91
N ALA A 193 15.44 1.84 -14.84
CA ALA A 193 14.74 2.30 -16.04
C ALA A 193 14.65 1.20 -17.10
N GLU A 194 15.39 0.10 -16.94
CA GLU A 194 15.35 -1.04 -17.85
C GLU A 194 14.06 -1.85 -17.64
N PRO A 195 13.27 -2.11 -18.70
CA PRO A 195 12.07 -2.92 -18.59
C PRO A 195 12.40 -4.35 -18.13
N ALA A 196 11.77 -4.78 -17.03
CA ALA A 196 11.83 -6.16 -16.59
C ALA A 196 10.86 -7.03 -17.41
N ASN A 197 11.33 -7.46 -18.59
CA ASN A 197 10.54 -8.26 -19.56
C ASN A 197 10.59 -9.77 -19.29
N GLY A 198 10.84 -10.15 -18.03
CA GLY A 198 10.84 -11.54 -17.59
C GLY A 198 9.46 -12.19 -17.61
N LYS A 199 9.32 -13.33 -16.96
CA LYS A 199 8.04 -14.05 -16.85
C LYS A 199 7.60 -14.13 -15.39
N PHE A 200 6.29 -14.17 -15.19
CA PHE A 200 5.76 -14.66 -13.94
C PHE A 200 6.05 -16.16 -13.80
N LEU A 201 6.05 -16.66 -12.57
CA LEU A 201 6.33 -18.05 -12.25
C LEU A 201 5.30 -18.96 -12.92
N PRO A 202 5.73 -20.12 -13.47
CA PRO A 202 4.82 -21.05 -14.13
C PRO A 202 3.87 -21.70 -13.13
N ASP A 203 2.84 -22.36 -13.68
CA ASP A 203 1.87 -23.19 -12.94
C ASP A 203 1.06 -22.44 -11.86
N ASP A 204 0.97 -21.09 -11.94
CA ASP A 204 0.23 -20.26 -10.98
C ASP A 204 0.66 -20.50 -9.51
N ARG A 205 1.91 -20.91 -9.29
CA ARG A 205 2.42 -21.23 -7.95
C ARG A 205 2.72 -19.97 -7.17
N ILE A 206 2.31 -19.94 -5.91
CA ILE A 206 2.79 -18.98 -4.92
C ILE A 206 4.11 -19.53 -4.34
N PRO A 207 5.24 -18.80 -4.43
CA PRO A 207 6.48 -19.16 -3.75
C PRO A 207 6.26 -19.50 -2.28
N GLU A 208 6.87 -20.57 -1.79
CA GLU A 208 6.69 -20.96 -0.39
C GLU A 208 7.14 -19.86 0.59
N THR A 209 8.12 -19.05 0.17
CA THR A 209 8.64 -17.89 0.90
C THR A 209 7.67 -16.71 0.99
N LEU A 210 6.61 -16.65 0.17
CA LEU A 210 5.58 -15.60 0.25
C LEU A 210 4.42 -15.93 1.18
N TRP A 211 4.18 -17.20 1.53
CA TRP A 211 3.11 -17.56 2.46
C TRP A 211 3.22 -16.85 3.82
N PRO A 212 4.41 -16.71 4.44
CA PRO A 212 4.55 -15.93 5.67
C PRO A 212 4.12 -14.47 5.52
N VAL A 213 4.47 -13.82 4.40
CA VAL A 213 4.12 -12.42 4.12
C VAL A 213 2.59 -12.26 3.97
N LEU A 214 1.96 -13.15 3.18
CA LEU A 214 0.51 -13.16 3.01
C LEU A 214 -0.21 -13.44 4.34
N ALA A 215 0.29 -14.39 5.13
CA ALA A 215 -0.26 -14.70 6.45
C ALA A 215 -0.11 -13.52 7.43
N ARG A 216 1.00 -12.78 7.36
CA ARG A 216 1.20 -11.54 8.12
C ARG A 216 0.18 -10.47 7.75
N MET A 217 0.03 -10.18 6.45
CA MET A 217 -0.99 -9.26 5.96
C MET A 217 -2.37 -9.63 6.53
N VAL A 218 -2.76 -10.91 6.44
CA VAL A 218 -4.06 -11.35 6.95
C VAL A 218 -4.18 -11.12 8.45
N ARG A 219 -3.17 -11.51 9.22
CA ARG A 219 -3.19 -11.39 10.68
C ARG A 219 -3.31 -9.93 11.13
N GLU A 220 -2.60 -9.03 10.48
CA GLU A 220 -2.46 -7.64 10.91
C GLU A 220 -3.50 -6.70 10.28
N GLN A 221 -3.70 -6.81 8.96
CA GLN A 221 -4.52 -5.86 8.19
C GLN A 221 -5.99 -6.28 8.11
N LEU A 222 -6.31 -7.57 8.00
CA LEU A 222 -7.69 -8.01 7.79
C LEU A 222 -8.67 -7.53 8.89
N PRO A 223 -8.35 -7.61 10.20
CA PRO A 223 -9.25 -7.11 11.23
C PRO A 223 -9.57 -5.62 11.05
N VAL A 224 -8.57 -4.83 10.65
CA VAL A 224 -8.73 -3.40 10.37
C VAL A 224 -9.63 -3.15 9.15
N LEU A 225 -9.51 -3.95 8.10
CA LEU A 225 -10.39 -3.85 6.93
C LEU A 225 -11.85 -4.17 7.30
N ILE A 226 -12.07 -5.19 8.13
CA ILE A 226 -13.42 -5.56 8.60
C ILE A 226 -14.03 -4.44 9.45
N GLU A 227 -13.27 -3.85 10.37
CA GLU A 227 -13.76 -2.71 11.17
C GLU A 227 -14.03 -1.47 10.32
N THR A 228 -13.20 -1.22 9.30
CA THR A 228 -13.42 -0.12 8.35
C THR A 228 -14.70 -0.35 7.54
N GLU A 229 -14.98 -1.59 7.09
CA GLU A 229 -16.21 -1.94 6.38
C GLU A 229 -17.44 -1.71 7.27
N ARG A 230 -17.36 -2.07 8.56
CA ARG A 230 -18.42 -1.80 9.54
C ARG A 230 -18.64 -0.32 9.75
N ALA A 231 -17.58 0.47 9.90
CA ALA A 231 -17.66 1.92 10.06
C ALA A 231 -18.27 2.60 8.83
N LEU A 232 -17.88 2.19 7.61
CA LEU A 232 -18.47 2.69 6.37
C LEU A 232 -19.97 2.36 6.28
N ALA A 233 -20.36 1.13 6.59
CA ALA A 233 -21.76 0.72 6.59
C ALA A 233 -22.59 1.40 7.69
N GLY A 234 -21.97 1.75 8.82
CA GLY A 234 -22.58 2.58 9.88
C GLY A 234 -22.81 4.01 9.40
N TRP A 235 -21.76 4.65 8.87
CA TRP A 235 -21.82 6.01 8.35
C TRP A 235 -22.90 6.18 7.28
N HIS A 236 -22.97 5.26 6.30
CA HIS A 236 -23.98 5.32 5.23
C HIS A 236 -25.41 5.18 5.76
N ARG A 237 -25.62 4.40 6.84
CA ARG A 237 -26.95 4.27 7.46
C ARG A 237 -27.38 5.55 8.17
N GLU A 238 -26.44 6.28 8.74
CA GLU A 238 -26.66 7.55 9.43
C GLU A 238 -26.83 8.72 8.45
N HIS A 239 -26.30 8.60 7.23
CA HIS A 239 -26.32 9.64 6.20
C HIS A 239 -26.81 9.08 4.85
N PRO A 240 -28.04 8.54 4.77
CA PRO A 240 -28.55 7.87 3.57
C PRO A 240 -28.69 8.79 2.34
N GLU A 241 -28.76 10.10 2.56
CA GLU A 241 -28.81 11.13 1.50
C GLU A 241 -27.43 11.61 1.03
N CYS A 242 -26.35 11.17 1.69
CA CYS A 242 -24.98 11.60 1.39
C CYS A 242 -24.24 10.52 0.59
N ASP A 243 -24.06 10.77 -0.71
CA ASP A 243 -23.26 9.88 -1.57
C ASP A 243 -21.76 10.07 -1.36
N GLU A 244 -21.29 11.31 -1.14
CA GLU A 244 -19.85 11.62 -1.02
C GLU A 244 -19.31 11.22 0.37
N VAL A 245 -18.39 10.27 0.39
CA VAL A 245 -17.86 9.71 1.63
C VAL A 245 -16.73 10.59 2.18
N PRO A 246 -16.75 10.94 3.49
CA PRO A 246 -15.69 11.71 4.14
C PRO A 246 -14.35 10.99 4.06
N ARG A 247 -13.24 11.75 4.13
CA ARG A 247 -11.89 11.16 4.16
C ARG A 247 -11.61 10.33 5.41
N VAL A 248 -12.26 10.66 6.52
CA VAL A 248 -12.11 10.00 7.82
C VAL A 248 -13.49 9.78 8.40
N LEU A 249 -13.80 8.53 8.78
CA LEU A 249 -15.11 8.16 9.35
C LEU A 249 -15.10 8.06 10.89
N GLY A 250 -13.96 8.31 11.52
CA GLY A 250 -13.76 8.15 12.95
C GLY A 250 -12.44 7.43 13.23
N GLU A 251 -12.39 6.70 14.33
CA GLU A 251 -11.25 5.90 14.76
C GLU A 251 -11.71 4.47 15.07
N HIS A 252 -10.82 3.51 14.85
CA HIS A 252 -11.05 2.11 15.20
C HIS A 252 -9.81 1.51 15.86
N ARG A 253 -10.03 0.41 16.58
CA ARG A 253 -8.97 -0.39 17.19
C ARG A 253 -8.20 -1.18 16.14
N PHE A 254 -6.90 -1.36 16.34
CA PHE A 254 -6.10 -2.37 15.66
C PHE A 254 -5.29 -3.17 16.69
N GLU A 255 -4.83 -4.35 16.30
CA GLU A 255 -3.94 -5.18 17.10
C GLU A 255 -2.68 -5.49 16.28
N LEU A 256 -1.51 -5.36 16.91
CA LEU A 256 -0.21 -5.61 16.29
C LEU A 256 0.75 -6.18 17.33
N GLU A 257 1.34 -7.34 17.06
CA GLU A 257 2.29 -8.02 17.96
C GLU A 257 1.81 -8.11 19.43
N GLY A 258 0.50 -8.40 19.60
CA GLY A 258 -0.15 -8.52 20.92
C GLY A 258 -0.54 -7.20 21.59
N LEU A 259 -0.16 -6.06 21.02
CA LEU A 259 -0.51 -4.74 21.50
C LEU A 259 -1.75 -4.20 20.79
N THR A 260 -2.53 -3.39 21.52
CA THR A 260 -3.73 -2.73 21.01
C THR A 260 -3.49 -1.24 20.83
N GLY A 261 -3.82 -0.70 19.65
CA GLY A 261 -3.79 0.74 19.38
C GLY A 261 -5.08 1.23 18.70
N HIS A 262 -5.16 2.54 18.46
CA HIS A 262 -6.27 3.17 17.74
C HIS A 262 -5.75 3.97 16.56
N ARG A 263 -6.46 3.92 15.43
CA ARG A 263 -6.12 4.70 14.23
C ARG A 263 -7.38 5.20 13.54
N VAL A 264 -7.22 6.23 12.71
CA VAL A 264 -8.33 6.76 11.92
C VAL A 264 -8.83 5.74 10.90
N VAL A 265 -10.15 5.69 10.74
CA VAL A 265 -10.84 4.92 9.70
C VAL A 265 -10.70 5.66 8.36
N LEU A 266 -9.99 5.06 7.40
CA LEU A 266 -9.79 5.63 6.06
C LEU A 266 -10.61 4.85 5.02
N PRO A 267 -11.66 5.44 4.43
CA PRO A 267 -12.53 4.74 3.46
C PRO A 267 -11.83 4.29 2.18
N HIS A 268 -10.72 4.92 1.82
CA HIS A 268 -9.91 4.52 0.66
C HIS A 268 -9.57 3.02 0.70
N SER A 269 -9.20 2.49 1.89
CA SER A 269 -8.94 1.06 2.09
C SER A 269 -10.11 0.14 1.69
N MET A 270 -11.36 0.60 1.72
CA MET A 270 -12.52 -0.18 1.26
C MET A 270 -12.61 -0.24 -0.26
N TRP A 271 -12.29 0.85 -0.95
CA TRP A 271 -12.17 0.84 -2.41
C TRP A 271 -11.04 -0.11 -2.87
N ARG A 272 -9.93 -0.13 -2.12
CA ARG A 272 -8.82 -1.07 -2.36
C ARG A 272 -9.20 -2.50 -2.04
N TRP A 273 -9.86 -2.75 -0.91
CA TRP A 273 -10.28 -4.09 -0.47
C TRP A 273 -11.32 -4.75 -1.38
N GLN A 274 -12.14 -3.96 -2.08
CA GLN A 274 -13.05 -4.48 -3.11
C GLN A 274 -12.31 -5.24 -4.21
N ARG A 275 -11.09 -4.86 -4.59
CA ARG A 275 -10.36 -5.43 -5.74
C ARG A 275 -10.10 -6.93 -5.60
N PRO A 276 -9.38 -7.43 -4.56
CA PRO A 276 -9.17 -8.86 -4.39
C PRO A 276 -10.48 -9.63 -4.16
N ARG A 277 -11.50 -8.99 -3.55
CA ARG A 277 -12.84 -9.62 -3.37
C ARG A 277 -13.56 -9.80 -4.70
N ASP A 278 -13.63 -8.77 -5.50
CA ASP A 278 -14.31 -8.78 -6.81
C ASP A 278 -13.62 -9.77 -7.74
N TYR A 279 -12.27 -9.75 -7.77
CA TYR A 279 -11.50 -10.72 -8.52
C TYR A 279 -11.80 -12.15 -8.07
N TYR A 280 -11.68 -12.44 -6.76
CA TYR A 280 -12.00 -13.76 -6.22
C TYR A 280 -13.42 -14.21 -6.57
N GLN A 281 -14.41 -13.32 -6.45
CA GLN A 281 -15.82 -13.60 -6.73
C GLN A 281 -16.12 -13.77 -8.23
N SER A 282 -15.30 -13.20 -9.12
CA SER A 282 -15.41 -13.41 -10.57
C SER A 282 -14.86 -14.76 -11.04
N LEU A 283 -14.02 -15.44 -10.24
CA LEU A 283 -13.47 -16.74 -10.61
C LEU A 283 -14.59 -17.79 -10.68
N THR A 284 -14.65 -18.48 -11.81
CA THR A 284 -15.64 -19.53 -12.11
C THR A 284 -14.96 -20.74 -12.74
N GLY A 285 -15.64 -21.89 -12.80
CA GLY A 285 -15.11 -23.08 -13.46
C GLY A 285 -13.78 -23.58 -12.87
N GLN A 286 -12.78 -23.81 -13.72
CA GLN A 286 -11.50 -24.45 -13.36
C GLN A 286 -10.59 -23.58 -12.48
N SER A 287 -10.74 -22.25 -12.51
CA SER A 287 -9.89 -21.33 -11.72
C SER A 287 -10.35 -21.18 -10.27
N ARG A 288 -11.62 -21.50 -9.96
CA ARG A 288 -12.21 -21.32 -8.62
C ARG A 288 -11.61 -22.24 -7.54
N PRO A 289 -11.38 -23.55 -7.76
CA PRO A 289 -10.89 -24.45 -6.71
C PRO A 289 -9.51 -24.06 -6.17
N ALA A 290 -8.57 -23.68 -7.04
CA ALA A 290 -7.21 -23.31 -6.63
C ALA A 290 -7.21 -22.03 -5.78
N ALA A 291 -7.90 -20.98 -6.23
CA ALA A 291 -8.03 -19.74 -5.46
C ALA A 291 -8.78 -19.96 -4.13
N GLN A 292 -9.75 -20.88 -4.09
CA GLN A 292 -10.43 -21.24 -2.86
C GLN A 292 -9.50 -21.96 -1.87
N GLN A 293 -8.67 -22.88 -2.35
CA GLN A 293 -7.67 -23.54 -1.51
C GLN A 293 -6.65 -22.54 -0.94
N MET A 294 -6.19 -21.58 -1.74
CA MET A 294 -5.35 -20.48 -1.27
C MET A 294 -6.07 -19.65 -0.20
N ALA A 295 -7.31 -19.25 -0.45
CA ALA A 295 -8.10 -18.48 0.51
C ALA A 295 -8.38 -19.25 1.81
N ASP A 296 -8.56 -20.56 1.74
CA ASP A 296 -8.71 -21.44 2.91
C ASP A 296 -7.39 -21.56 3.69
N LYS A 297 -6.24 -21.74 3.01
CA LYS A 297 -4.90 -21.75 3.62
C LYS A 297 -4.61 -20.45 4.40
N LEU A 298 -5.07 -19.31 3.87
CA LEU A 298 -4.94 -17.99 4.50
C LEU A 298 -6.07 -17.66 5.48
N ARG A 299 -7.09 -18.52 5.65
CA ARG A 299 -8.30 -18.24 6.44
C ARG A 299 -9.05 -16.96 5.99
N LEU A 300 -8.91 -16.60 4.71
CA LEU A 300 -9.52 -15.44 4.07
C LEU A 300 -10.82 -15.73 3.34
N ARG A 301 -11.15 -17.01 3.11
CA ARG A 301 -12.29 -17.39 2.24
C ARG A 301 -13.58 -16.69 2.60
N LEU A 302 -13.93 -16.63 3.89
CA LEU A 302 -15.17 -15.97 4.32
C LEU A 302 -15.13 -14.47 3.96
N ALA A 303 -14.05 -13.78 4.30
CA ALA A 303 -13.90 -12.35 4.04
C ALA A 303 -13.93 -12.03 2.53
N LEU A 304 -13.34 -12.90 1.70
CA LEU A 304 -13.38 -12.77 0.24
C LEU A 304 -14.75 -13.10 -0.37
N SER A 305 -15.52 -14.01 0.25
CA SER A 305 -16.80 -14.49 -0.28
C SER A 305 -17.99 -13.61 0.09
N VAL A 306 -17.95 -12.92 1.23
CA VAL A 306 -19.02 -12.01 1.62
C VAL A 306 -19.08 -10.86 0.61
N ARG A 307 -20.28 -10.42 0.23
CA ARG A 307 -20.46 -9.19 -0.55
C ARG A 307 -20.64 -7.99 0.40
N PRO A 308 -19.94 -6.88 0.17
CA PRO A 308 -20.11 -5.68 0.99
C PRO A 308 -21.52 -5.13 0.83
N ARG A 309 -22.11 -4.61 1.91
CA ARG A 309 -23.42 -3.92 1.85
C ARG A 309 -23.33 -2.54 1.20
N VAL A 310 -22.17 -1.91 1.34
CA VAL A 310 -21.86 -0.58 0.84
C VAL A 310 -20.60 -0.71 0.00
N ARG A 311 -20.64 -0.21 -1.23
CA ARG A 311 -19.50 -0.21 -2.13
C ARG A 311 -19.05 1.21 -2.38
N LEU A 312 -17.76 1.40 -2.63
CA LEU A 312 -17.21 2.66 -3.07
C LEU A 312 -16.91 2.62 -4.56
N THR A 313 -17.27 3.70 -5.22
CA THR A 313 -16.83 4.04 -6.58
C THR A 313 -16.15 5.40 -6.55
N ARG A 314 -15.55 5.80 -7.68
CA ARG A 314 -14.90 7.11 -7.81
C ARG A 314 -15.67 7.96 -8.80
N ARG A 315 -16.08 9.16 -8.37
CA ARG A 315 -16.65 10.22 -9.22
C ARG A 315 -15.83 11.48 -9.00
N ASP A 316 -15.26 12.03 -10.07
CA ASP A 316 -14.40 13.22 -10.02
C ASP A 316 -13.27 13.11 -8.97
N ASN A 317 -12.62 11.94 -8.91
CA ASN A 317 -11.57 11.59 -7.95
C ASN A 317 -11.99 11.57 -6.46
N ARG A 318 -13.29 11.61 -6.16
CA ARG A 318 -13.83 11.45 -4.81
C ARG A 318 -14.53 10.10 -4.64
N PHE A 319 -14.56 9.59 -3.42
CA PHE A 319 -15.29 8.37 -3.11
C PHE A 319 -16.77 8.64 -2.94
N VAL A 320 -17.57 7.87 -3.66
CA VAL A 320 -19.03 7.88 -3.55
C VAL A 320 -19.55 6.46 -3.36
N ILE A 321 -20.70 6.35 -2.70
CA ILE A 321 -21.44 5.07 -2.56
C ILE A 321 -22.32 4.84 -3.79
#